data_AF-A0A534M4B7-F1
#
_entry.id   AF-A0A534M4B7-F1
#
_cell.length_a   1.000
_cell.length_b   1.000
_cell.length_c   1.000
_cell.angle_alpha   90.00
_cell.angle_beta   90.00
_cell.angle_gamma   90.00
#
_symmetry.space_group_name_H-M   'P 1'
#
loop_
_entity.id
_entity.type
_entity.pdbx_description
1 polymer ?
#
loop_
_entity_poly.entity_id
_entity_poly.type
_entity_poly.pdbx_seq_one_letter_code
_entity_poly.pdbx_strand_id
1 'polypeptide(L)'
;MAGCPACGKGELHRGKVREQMFGVDLGEYPAEICDSCGESFVDQKAMRKIEARAKELGLWGLAKKVSIAKSGNSLVVRIPAELARFLKLKGGEDALVRPEGREKIVVELG
;
A
#
# COMPACT_ATOMS: atom_id res chain seq x y z
N MET A 1 -3.74 14.49 -28.68
CA MET A 1 -3.21 13.45 -27.78
C MET A 1 -2.44 14.11 -26.65
N ALA A 2 -2.59 13.61 -25.43
CA ALA A 2 -1.78 14.05 -24.29
C ALA A 2 -0.52 13.17 -24.22
N GLY A 3 0.64 13.80 -24.23
CA GLY A 3 1.91 13.09 -24.02
C GLY A 3 2.03 12.62 -22.57
N CYS A 4 2.69 11.50 -22.36
CA CYS A 4 2.93 10.97 -21.02
C CYS A 4 3.84 11.92 -20.22
N PRO A 5 3.39 12.46 -19.07
CA PRO A 5 4.18 13.40 -18.28
C PRO A 5 5.38 12.74 -17.57
N ALA A 6 5.38 11.41 -17.43
CA ALA A 6 6.43 10.69 -16.73
C ALA A 6 7.62 10.33 -17.63
N CYS A 7 7.37 9.82 -18.83
CA CYS A 7 8.44 9.42 -19.75
C CYS A 7 8.69 10.43 -20.88
N GLY A 8 7.74 11.32 -21.17
CA GLY A 8 7.82 12.33 -22.24
C GLY A 8 7.88 11.77 -23.66
N LYS A 9 7.75 10.44 -23.83
CA LYS A 9 7.98 9.73 -25.11
C LYS A 9 6.76 9.00 -25.65
N GLY A 10 5.85 8.58 -24.77
CA GLY A 10 4.64 7.85 -25.13
C GLY A 10 3.39 8.72 -25.13
N GLU A 11 2.32 8.16 -25.67
CA GLU A 11 1.00 8.76 -25.72
C GLU A 11 0.06 8.10 -24.72
N LEU A 12 -0.78 8.92 -24.10
CA LEU A 12 -1.79 8.45 -23.17
C LEU A 12 -3.03 7.98 -23.92
N HIS A 13 -3.43 6.74 -23.67
CA HIS A 13 -4.68 6.18 -24.17
C HIS A 13 -5.61 5.82 -23.02
N ARG A 14 -6.93 5.91 -23.24
CA ARG A 14 -7.92 5.57 -22.22
C ARG A 14 -7.97 4.06 -22.04
N GLY A 15 -7.83 3.63 -20.79
CA GLY A 15 -7.94 2.24 -20.38
C GLY A 15 -8.56 2.13 -18.99
N LYS A 16 -8.40 0.95 -18.39
CA LYS A 16 -8.71 0.69 -17.00
C LYS A 16 -7.49 0.13 -16.31
N VAL A 17 -7.26 0.56 -15.08
CA VAL A 17 -6.22 0.02 -14.21
C VAL A 17 -6.87 -0.65 -13.02
N ARG A 18 -6.31 -1.79 -12.63
CA ARG A 18 -6.70 -2.53 -11.44
C ARG A 18 -5.88 -2.02 -10.26
N GLU A 19 -6.53 -1.35 -9.33
CA GLU A 19 -5.87 -0.78 -8.15
C GLU A 19 -5.92 -1.74 -6.98
N GLN A 20 -4.79 -1.87 -6.29
CA GLN A 20 -4.66 -2.72 -5.11
C GLN A 20 -3.90 -1.99 -4.01
N MET A 21 -4.30 -2.20 -2.76
CA MET A 21 -3.63 -1.64 -1.59
C MET A 21 -3.43 -2.73 -0.54
N PHE A 22 -2.17 -2.95 -0.12
CA PHE A 22 -1.78 -4.04 0.79
C PHE A 22 -2.25 -5.44 0.35
N GLY A 23 -2.27 -5.69 -0.97
CA GLY A 23 -2.75 -6.97 -1.54
C GLY A 23 -4.28 -7.11 -1.58
N VAL A 24 -5.03 -6.08 -1.18
CA VAL A 24 -6.48 -6.04 -1.28
C VAL A 24 -6.89 -5.33 -2.56
N ASP A 25 -7.77 -5.97 -3.32
CA ASP A 25 -8.37 -5.42 -4.53
C ASP A 25 -9.28 -4.23 -4.20
N LEU A 26 -8.93 -3.05 -4.70
CA LEU A 26 -9.77 -1.85 -4.61
C LEU A 26 -10.77 -1.81 -5.78
N GLY A 27 -10.42 -2.46 -6.90
CA GLY A 27 -11.24 -2.59 -8.10
C GLY A 27 -10.59 -2.01 -9.34
N GLU A 28 -11.35 -1.94 -10.43
CA GLU A 28 -10.90 -1.37 -11.70
C GLU A 28 -11.40 0.06 -11.88
N TYR A 29 -10.50 0.95 -12.24
CA TYR A 29 -10.77 2.39 -12.38
C TYR A 29 -10.34 2.90 -13.75
N PRO A 30 -11.09 3.85 -14.33
CA PRO A 30 -10.68 4.48 -15.58
C PRO A 30 -9.36 5.22 -15.38
N ALA A 31 -8.41 4.98 -16.29
CA ALA A 31 -7.10 5.61 -16.27
C ALA A 31 -6.62 5.90 -17.69
N GLU A 32 -5.71 6.85 -17.79
CA GLU A 32 -4.93 7.10 -18.99
C GLU A 32 -3.61 6.33 -18.87
N ILE A 33 -3.35 5.40 -19.78
CA ILE A 33 -2.21 4.50 -19.74
C ILE A 33 -1.24 4.91 -20.83
N CYS A 34 0.04 5.00 -20.49
CA CYS A 34 1.10 5.25 -21.44
C CYS A 34 1.43 3.97 -22.22
N ASP A 35 1.41 4.02 -23.54
CA ASP A 35 1.79 2.91 -24.41
C ASP A 35 3.29 2.60 -24.39
N SER A 36 4.12 3.58 -24.02
CA SER A 36 5.58 3.44 -24.00
C SER A 36 6.15 2.93 -22.66
N CYS A 37 5.68 3.48 -21.52
CA CYS A 37 6.20 3.10 -20.19
C CYS A 37 5.21 2.32 -19.32
N GLY A 38 3.96 2.18 -19.74
CA GLY A 38 2.92 1.45 -19.00
C GLY A 38 2.37 2.18 -17.78
N GLU A 39 2.79 3.42 -17.52
CA GLU A 39 2.29 4.16 -16.37
C GLU A 39 0.83 4.61 -16.57
N SER A 40 0.05 4.52 -15.50
CA SER A 40 -1.39 4.82 -15.50
C SER A 40 -1.72 6.04 -14.65
N PHE A 41 -2.54 6.95 -15.18
CA PHE A 41 -2.99 8.17 -14.54
C PHE A 41 -4.50 8.11 -14.34
N VAL A 42 -4.95 8.08 -13.10
CA VAL A 42 -6.37 8.12 -12.74
C VAL A 42 -6.85 9.57 -12.57
N ASP A 43 -8.08 9.86 -12.98
CA ASP A 43 -8.67 11.17 -12.80
C ASP A 43 -9.10 11.41 -11.34
N GLN A 44 -9.39 12.67 -10.96
CA GLN A 44 -9.75 13.01 -9.59
C GLN A 44 -11.01 12.29 -9.08
N LYS A 45 -11.99 11.99 -9.94
CA LYS A 45 -13.20 11.25 -9.57
C LYS A 45 -12.88 9.78 -9.34
N ALA A 46 -12.02 9.18 -10.17
CA ALA A 46 -11.49 7.83 -9.94
C ALA A 46 -10.70 7.76 -8.63
N MET A 47 -9.77 8.70 -8.41
CA MET A 47 -8.99 8.82 -7.17
C MET A 47 -9.88 8.88 -5.92
N ARG A 48 -10.92 9.73 -5.92
CA ARG A 48 -11.87 9.81 -4.79
C ARG A 48 -12.57 8.47 -4.51
N LYS A 49 -12.89 7.69 -5.55
CA LYS A 49 -13.50 6.37 -5.38
C LYS A 49 -12.50 5.35 -4.84
N ILE A 50 -11.25 5.39 -5.31
CA ILE A 50 -10.15 4.55 -4.79
C ILE A 50 -9.94 4.86 -3.31
N GLU A 51 -9.83 6.13 -2.95
CA GLU A 51 -9.68 6.57 -1.56
C GLU A 51 -10.88 6.21 -0.69
N ALA A 52 -12.11 6.41 -1.17
CA ALA A 52 -13.31 6.02 -0.45
C ALA A 52 -13.31 4.51 -0.21
N ARG A 53 -12.99 3.71 -1.23
CA ARG A 53 -12.92 2.26 -1.13
C ARG A 53 -11.84 1.80 -0.16
N ALA A 54 -10.65 2.42 -0.21
CA ALA A 54 -9.58 2.16 0.74
C ALA A 54 -9.98 2.52 2.18
N LYS A 55 -10.74 3.59 2.39
CA LYS A 55 -11.29 3.97 3.70
C LYS A 55 -12.36 2.99 4.17
N GLU A 56 -13.29 2.60 3.31
CA GLU A 56 -14.33 1.60 3.60
C GLU A 56 -13.72 0.25 4.00
N LEU A 57 -12.64 -0.15 3.32
CA LEU A 57 -11.90 -1.38 3.62
C LEU A 57 -10.92 -1.24 4.80
N GLY A 58 -10.85 -0.05 5.44
CA GLY A 58 -9.96 0.20 6.58
C GLY A 58 -8.46 0.20 6.23
N LEU A 59 -8.12 0.31 4.94
CA LEU A 59 -6.76 0.31 4.42
C LEU A 59 -6.10 1.69 4.52
N TRP A 60 -6.91 2.75 4.45
CA TRP A 60 -6.42 4.12 4.50
C TRP A 60 -5.89 4.47 5.90
N GLY A 61 -4.63 4.87 5.99
CA GLY A 61 -4.00 5.27 7.26
C GLY A 61 -3.42 4.14 8.11
N LEU A 62 -3.30 2.91 7.56
CA LEU A 62 -2.64 1.78 8.24
C LEU A 62 -1.14 2.04 8.50
N ALA A 63 -0.49 2.84 7.65
CA ALA A 63 0.89 3.27 7.85
C ALA A 63 0.96 4.36 8.92
N LYS A 64 1.26 3.98 10.16
CA LYS A 64 1.45 4.90 11.30
C LYS A 64 2.88 4.90 11.77
N LYS A 65 3.41 6.09 12.06
CA LYS A 65 4.71 6.23 12.72
C LYS A 65 4.59 5.73 14.16
N VAL A 66 5.39 4.73 14.51
CA VAL A 66 5.44 4.16 15.86
C VAL A 66 6.83 4.34 16.46
N SER A 67 6.90 4.48 17.79
CA SER A 67 8.17 4.46 18.51
C SER A 67 8.59 3.03 18.83
N ILE A 68 9.87 2.74 18.62
CA ILE A 68 10.48 1.48 19.03
C ILE A 68 10.84 1.62 20.51
N ALA A 69 10.23 0.80 21.36
CA ALA A 69 10.52 0.77 22.78
C ALA A 69 11.66 -0.23 23.08
N LYS A 70 12.40 0.00 24.16
CA LYS A 70 13.37 -0.98 24.68
C LYS A 70 12.70 -1.84 25.76
N SER A 71 12.86 -3.15 25.67
CA SER A 71 12.42 -4.11 26.69
C SER A 71 13.56 -5.09 26.96
N GLY A 72 14.21 -4.95 28.13
CA GLY A 72 15.39 -5.72 28.48
C GLY A 72 16.51 -5.55 27.44
N ASN A 73 16.96 -6.67 26.86
CA ASN A 73 17.98 -6.71 25.82
C ASN A 73 17.41 -6.67 24.38
N SER A 74 16.09 -6.45 24.24
CA SER A 74 15.38 -6.49 22.97
C SER A 74 14.65 -5.17 22.69
N LEU A 75 14.23 -5.01 21.43
CA LEU A 75 13.41 -3.90 20.98
C LEU A 75 11.97 -4.37 20.73
N VAL A 76 11.00 -3.52 21.05
CA VAL A 76 9.57 -3.78 20.87
C VAL A 76 8.99 -2.72 19.95
N VAL A 77 8.51 -3.17 18.78
CA VAL A 77 7.71 -2.33 17.89
C VAL A 77 6.25 -2.50 18.30
N ARG A 78 5.62 -1.43 18.80
CA ARG A 78 4.19 -1.48 19.13
C ARG A 78 3.37 -1.47 17.86
N ILE A 79 2.66 -2.56 17.58
CA ILE A 79 1.74 -2.65 16.45
C ILE A 79 0.45 -1.91 16.83
N PRO A 80 0.03 -0.86 16.09
CA PRO A 80 -1.21 -0.14 16.36
C PRO A 80 -2.43 -1.07 16.24
N ALA A 81 -3.48 -0.81 17.02
CA ALA A 81 -4.67 -1.66 17.06
C ALA A 81 -5.35 -1.84 15.69
N GLU A 82 -5.32 -0.81 14.83
CA GLU A 82 -5.87 -0.91 13.47
C GLU A 82 -5.06 -1.86 12.59
N LEU A 83 -3.73 -1.80 12.66
CA LEU A 83 -2.85 -2.71 11.91
C LEU A 83 -2.99 -4.15 12.43
N ALA A 84 -3.10 -4.33 13.75
CA ALA A 84 -3.38 -5.64 14.34
C ALA A 84 -4.73 -6.21 13.89
N ARG A 85 -5.79 -5.40 13.85
CA ARG A 85 -7.11 -5.82 13.34
C ARG A 85 -7.07 -6.18 11.86
N PHE A 86 -6.38 -5.39 11.05
CA PHE A 86 -6.22 -5.64 9.62
C PHE A 86 -5.49 -6.96 9.35
N LEU A 87 -4.37 -7.19 10.04
CA LEU A 87 -3.59 -8.42 9.94
C LEU A 87 -4.19 -9.59 10.76
N LYS A 88 -5.30 -9.37 11.47
CA LYS A 88 -5.96 -10.31 12.39
C LYS A 88 -5.04 -10.89 13.48
N LEU A 89 -4.05 -10.11 13.89
CA LEU A 89 -3.07 -10.46 14.92
C LEU A 89 -3.70 -10.55 16.31
N LYS A 90 -3.32 -11.59 17.04
CA LYS A 90 -3.62 -11.79 18.47
C LYS A 90 -2.32 -11.78 19.27
N GLY A 91 -2.39 -11.27 20.49
CA GLY A 91 -1.24 -11.31 21.40
C GLY A 91 -0.90 -12.76 21.74
N GLY A 92 0.37 -13.13 21.61
CA GLY A 92 0.87 -14.48 21.89
C GLY A 92 1.07 -15.38 20.67
N GLU A 93 0.83 -14.86 19.45
CA GLU A 93 1.21 -15.57 18.21
C GLU A 93 2.72 -15.44 17.95
N ASP A 94 3.33 -16.54 17.48
CA ASP A 94 4.71 -16.56 17.03
C ASP A 94 4.83 -15.92 15.64
N ALA A 95 5.91 -15.17 15.43
CA ALA A 95 6.23 -14.57 14.14
C ALA A 95 7.73 -14.61 13.89
N LEU A 96 8.12 -14.81 12.65
CA LEU A 96 9.51 -14.75 12.23
C LEU A 96 9.89 -13.30 11.92
N VAL A 97 10.89 -12.78 12.63
CA VAL A 97 11.45 -11.46 12.34
C VAL A 97 12.77 -11.65 11.60
N ARG A 98 12.85 -11.15 10.36
CA ARG A 98 14.08 -11.20 9.56
C ARG A 98 14.43 -9.83 8.96
N PRO A 99 15.72 -9.53 8.73
CA PRO A 99 16.10 -8.35 7.99
C PRO A 99 15.76 -8.49 6.49
N GLU A 100 15.38 -7.37 5.89
CA GLU A 100 15.33 -7.18 4.44
C GLU A 100 16.26 -6.01 4.09
N GLY A 101 17.52 -6.34 3.84
CA GLY A 101 18.58 -5.33 3.73
C GLY A 101 18.98 -4.75 5.09
N ARG A 102 19.50 -3.52 5.09
CA ARG A 102 20.00 -2.83 6.31
C ARG A 102 18.99 -1.90 6.97
N GLU A 103 17.92 -1.54 6.26
CA GLU A 103 17.00 -0.46 6.67
C GLU A 103 15.60 -0.97 7.02
N LYS A 104 15.31 -2.24 6.73
CA LYS A 104 13.99 -2.83 6.88
C LYS A 104 14.05 -4.16 7.59
N ILE A 105 13.08 -4.40 8.46
CA ILE A 105 12.77 -5.70 9.02
C ILE A 105 11.41 -6.15 8.49
N VAL A 106 11.28 -7.43 8.24
CA VAL A 106 10.04 -8.08 7.84
C VAL A 106 9.62 -9.01 8.97
N VAL A 107 8.36 -8.89 9.36
CA VAL A 107 7.73 -9.78 10.34
C VAL A 107 6.78 -10.67 9.56
N GLU A 108 7.12 -11.95 9.46
CA GLU A 108 6.31 -12.97 8.79
C GLU A 108 5.46 -13.68 9.85
N LEU A 109 4.15 -13.65 9.66
CA LEU A 109 3.17 -14.26 10.55
C LEU A 109 3.02 -15.74 10.15
N GLY A 110 3.06 -16.64 11.15
CA GLY A 110 2.92 -18.09 10.96
C GLY A 110 1.48 -18.57 10.90
#